data_AF-A0A4Y7U1S8-F1
#
_entry.id   AF-A0A4Y7U1S8-F1
#
_cell.length_a   1.000
_cell.length_b   1.000
_cell.length_c   1.000
_cell.angle_alpha   90.00
_cell.angle_beta   90.00
_cell.angle_gamma   90.00
#
_symmetry.space_group_name_H-M   'P 1'
#
loop_
_entity.id
_entity.type
_entity.pdbx_description
1 polymer ?
#
loop_
_entity_poly.entity_id
_entity_poly.type
_entity_poly.pdbx_seq_one_letter_code
_entity_poly.pdbx_strand_id
1 'polypeptide(L)' 'MNKTRLEAFSDGVLAIIITIMILEIKVPHGVEFADLKPLIPKFLSYVLSF' A
#
# COMPACT_ATOMS: atom_id res chain seq x y z
N MET A 1 17.84 -8.60 22.58
CA MET A 1 16.41 -8.21 22.54
C MET A 1 15.58 -9.49 22.50
N ASN A 2 14.54 -9.63 23.32
CA ASN A 2 13.64 -10.80 23.24
C ASN A 2 13.02 -10.87 21.84
N LYS A 3 13.12 -12.03 21.18
CA LYS A 3 12.70 -12.27 19.79
C LYS A 3 11.27 -11.77 19.51
N THR A 4 10.37 -12.02 20.45
CA THR A 4 8.97 -11.58 20.44
C THR A 4 8.79 -10.06 20.38
N ARG A 5 9.68 -9.27 21.01
CA ARG A 5 9.60 -7.81 20.96
C ARG A 5 10.04 -7.26 19.60
N LEU A 6 10.98 -7.92 18.94
CA LEU A 6 11.43 -7.55 17.61
C LEU A 6 10.35 -7.88 16.58
N GLU A 7 9.72 -9.05 16.69
CA GLU A 7 8.60 -9.47 15.84
C GLU A 7 7.40 -8.50 15.96
N ALA A 8 6.95 -8.20 17.18
CA ALA A 8 5.84 -7.26 17.40
C ALA A 8 6.15 -5.84 16.90
N PHE A 9 7.41 -5.41 16.94
CA PHE A 9 7.83 -4.13 16.38
C PHE A 9 7.81 -4.16 14.85
N SER A 10 8.39 -5.19 14.22
CA SER A 10 8.39 -5.37 12.77
C SER A 10 6.97 -5.44 12.20
N ASP A 11 6.06 -6.16 12.84
CA ASP A 11 4.66 -6.27 12.43
C ASP A 11 3.94 -4.93 12.52
N GLY A 12 4.16 -4.17 13.60
CA GLY A 12 3.60 -2.82 13.75
C GLY A 12 4.10 -1.86 12.68
N VAL A 13 5.39 -1.91 12.33
CA VAL A 13 5.98 -1.09 11.26
C VAL A 13 5.40 -1.48 9.90
N LEU A 14 5.31 -2.77 9.59
CA LEU A 14 4.71 -3.28 8.35
C LEU A 14 3.25 -2.84 8.21
N ALA A 15 2.44 -2.95 9.28
CA ALA A 15 1.04 -2.53 9.26
C ALA A 15 0.88 -1.03 8.95
N ILE A 16 1.75 -0.18 9.49
CA ILE A 16 1.72 1.27 9.22
C ILE A 16 2.15 1.56 7.78
N ILE A 17 3.21 0.94 7.29
CA ILE A 17 3.69 1.14 5.90
C ILE A 17 2.59 0.75 4.90
N ILE A 18 1.96 -0.41 5.09
CA ILE A 18 0.89 -0.90 4.22
C ILE A 18 -0.31 0.07 4.21
N THR A 19 -0.71 0.59 5.36
CA THR A 19 -1.83 1.54 5.45
C THR A 19 -1.52 2.90 4.85
N ILE A 20 -0.27 3.34 4.87
CA ILE A 20 0.15 4.58 4.20
C ILE A 20 0.23 4.40 2.69
N MET A 21 0.73 3.25 2.20
CA MET A 21 0.91 2.99 0.77
C MET A 21 -0.39 3.10 -0.04
N ILE A 22 -1.55 2.72 0.52
CA ILE A 22 -2.83 2.84 -0.19
C ILE A 22 -3.28 4.31 -0.35
N LEU A 23 -2.86 5.20 0.55
CA LEU A 23 -3.19 6.64 0.48
C LEU A 23 -2.53 7.33 -0.72
N GLU A 24 -1.50 6.72 -1.32
CA GLU A 24 -0.84 7.24 -2.52
C GLU A 24 -1.60 6.94 -3.83
N ILE A 25 -2.62 6.09 -3.78
CA ILE A 25 -3.52 5.81 -4.90
C ILE A 25 -4.55 6.94 -4.98
N LYS A 26 -4.21 7.95 -5.78
CA LYS A 26 -5.08 9.11 -6.01
C LYS A 26 -6.21 8.76 -6.98
N VAL A 27 -7.40 9.28 -6.71
CA VAL A 27 -8.55 9.18 -7.61
C VAL A 27 -8.21 9.91 -8.92
N PRO A 28 -8.43 9.27 -10.08
CA PRO A 28 -8.16 9.92 -11.36
C PRO A 28 -9.13 11.09 -11.55
N HIS A 29 -8.69 12.15 -12.21
CA HIS A 29 -9.51 13.37 -12.37
C HIS A 29 -10.58 13.24 -13.45
N GLY A 30 -10.46 12.24 -14.32
CA GLY A 30 -11.47 11.89 -15.31
C GLY A 30 -12.52 10.92 -14.76
N VAL A 31 -13.67 10.87 -15.42
CA VAL A 31 -14.84 10.06 -15.02
C VAL A 31 -14.99 8.79 -15.85
N GLU A 32 -14.06 8.51 -16.77
CA GLU A 32 -14.13 7.35 -17.64
C GLU A 32 -13.33 6.17 -17.07
N PHE A 33 -13.75 4.95 -17.38
CA PHE A 33 -12.99 3.75 -17.00
C PHE A 33 -11.57 3.72 -17.59
N ALA A 34 -11.33 4.43 -18.70
CA ALA A 34 -10.01 4.57 -19.29
C ALA A 34 -9.02 5.29 -18.35
N ASP A 35 -9.52 6.17 -17.48
CA ASP A 35 -8.72 6.97 -16.54
C ASP A 35 -8.17 6.13 -15.37
N LEU A 36 -8.64 4.89 -15.20
CA LEU A 36 -8.10 3.93 -14.24
C LEU A 36 -6.83 3.23 -14.76
N LYS A 37 -6.62 3.16 -16.08
CA LYS A 37 -5.46 2.47 -16.67
C LYS A 37 -4.10 2.94 -16.11
N PRO A 38 -3.86 4.24 -15.92
CA PRO A 38 -2.61 4.74 -15.35
C PRO A 38 -2.39 4.35 -13.87
N LEU A 39 -3.45 3.97 -13.14
CA LEU A 39 -3.37 3.57 -11.74
C LEU A 39 -3.04 2.08 -11.56
N ILE A 40 -3.15 1.27 -12.62
CA ILE A 40 -2.89 -0.18 -12.59
C ILE A 40 -1.49 -0.51 -12.06
N PRO A 41 -0.38 0.13 -12.50
CA PRO A 41 0.95 -0.18 -11.99
C PRO A 41 1.11 0.09 -10.49
N LYS A 42 0.50 1.18 -9.98
CA LYS A 42 0.51 1.51 -8.55
C LYS A 42 -0.34 0.53 -7.74
N PHE A 43 -1.50 0.17 -8.26
CA PHE A 43 -2.37 -0.82 -7.62
C PHE A 43 -1.69 -2.20 -7.57
N LEU A 44 -1.01 -2.62 -8.64
CA LEU A 44 -0.22 -3.86 -8.64
C LEU A 44 0.94 -3.80 -7.63
N SER A 45 1.67 -2.68 -7.56
CA SER A 45 2.71 -2.51 -6.55
C SER A 45 2.16 -2.61 -5.12
N TYR A 46 0.96 -2.09 -4.88
CA TYR A 46 0.27 -2.21 -3.59
C TYR A 46 -0.09 -3.67 -3.29
N VAL A 47 -0.74 -4.36 -4.22
CA VAL A 47 -1.17 -5.76 -4.05
C VAL A 47 0.02 -6.72 -3.87
N LEU A 48 1.15 -6.48 -4.55
CA LEU A 48 2.34 -7.32 -4.43
C LEU A 48 3.16 -7.05 -3.15
N SER A 49 2.98 -5.88 -2.54
CA SER A 49 3.65 -5.51 -1.28
C SER A 49 2.85 -5.91 -0.05
N PHE A 50 1.55 -6.21 -0.22
CA PHE A 50 0.64 -6.74 0.79
C PHE A 50 0.72 -8.28 0.83
#